data_AF-A0A951NGT9-F1
#
_entry.id   AF-A0A951NGT9-F1
#
_cell.length_a   1.000
_cell.length_b   1.000
_cell.length_c   1.000
_cell.angle_alpha   90.00
_cell.angle_beta   90.00
_cell.angle_gamma   90.00
#
_symmetry.space_group_name_H-M   'P 1'
#
loop_
_entity.id
_entity.type
_entity.pdbx_description
1 polymer ?
#
loop_
_entity_poly.entity_id
_entity_poly.type
_entity_poly.pdbx_seq_one_letter_code
_entity_poly.pdbx_strand_id
1 'polypeptide(L)' 'MRCERCDQGERRTVKRAKLAERDGRVAVVLDVPMEECPACAERWLAWDVAKRLDALLNEMLSGDIEVATRHYSATDVPAA' A
#
# COMPACT_ATOMS: atom_id res chain seq x y z
N MET A 1 18.92 4.04 -0.53
CA MET A 1 19.13 4.06 -2.00
C MET A 1 18.87 5.47 -2.50
N ARG A 2 19.59 5.98 -3.52
CA ARG A 2 19.32 7.33 -4.07
C ARG A 2 17.99 7.35 -4.84
N CYS A 3 17.27 8.46 -4.81
CA CYS A 3 16.03 8.64 -5.55
C CYS A 3 16.29 8.72 -7.06
N GLU A 4 15.88 7.71 -7.81
CA GLU A 4 15.99 7.65 -9.28
C GLU A 4 15.11 8.67 -10.02
N ARG A 5 14.19 9.37 -9.33
CA ARG A 5 13.30 10.36 -9.96
C ARG A 5 13.82 11.78 -9.92
N CYS A 6 14.35 12.22 -8.77
CA CYS A 6 14.79 13.60 -8.59
C CYS A 6 16.29 13.73 -8.33
N ASP A 7 16.99 12.65 -7.99
CA ASP A 7 18.41 12.66 -7.61
C ASP A 7 18.77 13.57 -6.42
N GLN A 8 17.78 14.17 -5.74
CA GLN A 8 17.98 15.12 -4.63
C GLN A 8 17.75 14.52 -3.24
N GLY A 9 17.45 13.21 -3.13
CA GLY A 9 17.15 12.61 -1.84
C GLY A 9 17.47 11.12 -1.75
N GLU A 10 17.57 10.63 -0.53
CA GLU A 10 17.71 9.20 -0.22
C GLU A 10 16.35 8.60 0.10
N ARG A 11 16.05 7.46 -0.54
CA ARG A 11 14.90 6.62 -0.24
C ARG A 11 14.95 6.18 1.23
N ARG A 12 13.84 6.35 1.94
CA ARG A 12 13.66 5.93 3.34
C ARG A 12 12.46 5.02 3.46
N THR A 13 12.58 3.97 4.28
CA THR A 13 11.45 3.13 4.63
C THR A 13 10.44 3.93 5.45
N VAL A 14 9.18 3.89 5.03
CA VAL A 14 8.04 4.52 5.70
C VAL A 14 6.84 3.58 5.71
N LYS A 15 5.85 3.91 6.53
CA LYS A 15 4.53 3.28 6.52
C LYS A 15 3.49 4.33 6.12
N ARG A 16 2.60 4.00 5.17
CA ARG A 16 1.52 4.90 4.73
C ARG A 16 0.22 4.13 4.52
N ALA A 17 -0.89 4.86 4.54
CA ALA A 17 -2.17 4.32 4.10
C ALA A 17 -2.23 4.21 2.57
N LYS A 18 -2.98 3.22 2.08
CA LYS A 18 -3.35 3.05 0.68
C LYS A 18 -4.87 2.91 0.59
N LEU A 19 -5.44 3.59 -0.40
CA LEU A 19 -6.87 3.64 -0.64
C LEU A 19 -7.15 3.10 -2.04
N ALA A 20 -8.21 2.29 -2.16
CA ALA A 20 -8.83 1.96 -3.44
C ALA A 20 -10.34 2.13 -3.34
N GLU A 21 -10.94 2.50 -4.46
CA GLU A 21 -12.38 2.66 -4.59
C GLU A 21 -12.90 1.85 -5.78
N ARG A 22 -14.06 1.22 -5.62
CA ARG A 22 -14.75 0.48 -6.69
C ARG A 22 -16.23 0.42 -6.39
N ASP A 23 -17.05 0.79 -7.37
CA ASP A 23 -18.52 0.74 -7.28
C ASP A 23 -19.08 1.44 -6.02
N GLY A 24 -18.51 2.61 -5.67
CA GLY A 24 -18.90 3.39 -4.49
C GLY A 24 -18.39 2.84 -3.15
N ARG A 25 -17.63 1.74 -3.16
CA ARG A 25 -17.01 1.13 -1.97
C ARG A 25 -15.58 1.59 -1.83
N VAL A 26 -15.15 1.84 -0.60
CA VAL A 26 -13.81 2.33 -0.26
C VAL A 26 -13.09 1.31 0.62
N ALA A 27 -11.89 0.92 0.21
CA ALA A 27 -10.98 0.10 0.98
C ALA A 27 -9.75 0.91 1.40
N VAL A 28 -9.48 0.97 2.71
CA VAL A 28 -8.32 1.64 3.30
C VAL A 28 -7.42 0.63 3.99
N VAL A 29 -6.18 0.48 3.50
CA VAL A 29 -5.16 -0.34 4.14
C VAL A 29 -4.13 0.58 4.79
N LEU A 30 -4.03 0.51 6.11
CA LEU A 30 -3.09 1.29 6.94
C LEU A 30 -1.74 0.58 7.04
N ASP A 31 -0.71 1.32 7.45
CA ASP A 31 0.62 0.80 7.75
C ASP A 31 1.33 0.02 6.64
N VAL A 32 1.01 0.30 5.37
CA VAL A 32 1.65 -0.35 4.23
C VAL A 32 3.13 0.06 4.17
N PRO A 33 4.08 -0.90 4.25
CA PRO A 33 5.51 -0.60 4.16
C PRO A 33 5.87 -0.18 2.73
N MET A 34 6.61 0.90 2.59
CA MET A 34 7.10 1.40 1.30
C MET A 34 8.38 2.21 1.48
N GLU A 35 9.06 2.50 0.37
CA GLU A 35 10.12 3.52 0.37
C GLU A 35 9.55 4.86 -0.12
N GLU A 36 10.00 5.96 0.47
CA GLU A 36 9.63 7.32 0.08
C GLU A 36 10.87 8.21 -0.03
N CYS A 37 10.91 9.08 -1.04
CA CYS A 37 11.91 10.12 -1.14
C CYS A 37 11.41 11.38 -0.43
N PRO A 38 12.09 11.88 0.62
CA PRO A 38 11.64 13.08 1.34
C PRO A 38 11.77 14.37 0.51
N ALA A 39 12.58 14.36 -0.56
CA ALA A 39 12.80 15.56 -1.39
C ALA A 39 11.72 15.78 -2.46
N CYS A 40 11.14 14.70 -3.03
CA CYS A 40 10.15 14.81 -4.11
C CYS A 40 8.85 14.03 -3.86
N ALA A 41 8.72 13.38 -2.70
CA ALA A 41 7.58 12.56 -2.30
C ALA A 41 7.28 11.35 -3.20
N GLU A 42 8.22 10.94 -4.06
CA GLU A 42 8.10 9.71 -4.84
C GLU A 42 8.11 8.49 -3.93
N ARG A 43 7.30 7.48 -4.26
CA ARG A 43 7.09 6.28 -3.45
C ARG A 43 7.29 5.01 -4.26
N TRP A 44 7.88 4.01 -3.63
CA TRP A 44 8.11 2.69 -4.22
C TRP A 44 7.57 1.61 -3.30
N LEU A 45 6.82 0.69 -3.88
CA LEU A 45 6.39 -0.54 -3.21
C LEU A 45 7.30 -1.69 -3.64
N ALA A 46 7.75 -2.47 -2.67
CA ALA A 46 8.33 -3.76 -2.97
C ALA A 46 7.27 -4.67 -3.62
N TRP A 47 7.70 -5.54 -4.53
CA TRP A 47 6.77 -6.31 -5.36
C TRP A 47 5.88 -7.27 -4.55
N ASP A 48 6.44 -7.90 -3.52
CA ASP A 48 5.74 -8.74 -2.56
C ASP A 48 4.66 -7.95 -1.79
N VAL A 49 4.98 -6.73 -1.36
CA VAL A 49 4.03 -5.82 -0.71
C VAL A 49 2.93 -5.42 -1.69
N ALA A 50 3.27 -5.08 -2.94
CA ALA A 50 2.30 -4.68 -3.96
C ALA A 50 1.30 -5.81 -4.26
N LYS A 51 1.78 -7.04 -4.48
CA LYS A 51 0.94 -8.22 -4.71
C LYS A 51 -0.02 -8.48 -3.55
N ARG A 52 0.46 -8.30 -2.32
CA ARG A 52 -0.32 -8.55 -1.12
C ARG A 52 -1.33 -7.45 -0.83
N LEU A 53 -0.95 -6.20 -1.07
CA LEU A 53 -1.86 -5.06 -1.00
C LEU A 53 -3.00 -5.21 -2.00
N ASP A 54 -2.70 -5.64 -3.23
CA ASP A 54 -3.72 -5.90 -4.25
C ASP A 54 -4.72 -6.98 -3.81
N ALA A 55 -4.23 -8.10 -3.27
CA ALA A 55 -5.10 -9.15 -2.72
C ALA A 55 -6.03 -8.64 -1.61
N LEU A 56 -5.49 -7.86 -0.65
CA LEU A 56 -6.28 -7.28 0.45
C LEU A 56 -7.33 -6.29 -0.05
N LEU A 57 -6.96 -5.40 -0.97
CA LEU A 57 -7.90 -4.42 -1.53
C LEU A 57 -9.00 -5.11 -2.34
N ASN A 58 -8.67 -6.15 -3.09
CA ASN A 58 -9.66 -6.95 -3.83
C ASN A 58 -10.61 -7.69 -2.89
N GLU A 59 -10.11 -8.30 -1.82
CA GLU A 59 -10.94 -8.92 -0.79
C GLU A 59 -11.90 -7.88 -0.17
N MET A 60 -11.39 -6.74 0.29
CA MET A 60 -12.17 -5.69 0.96
C MET A 60 -13.27 -5.10 0.06
N LEU A 61 -13.00 -4.96 -1.23
CA LEU A 61 -13.95 -4.38 -2.20
C LEU A 61 -14.94 -5.41 -2.76
N SER A 62 -14.73 -6.71 -2.52
CA SER A 62 -15.62 -7.78 -3.01
C SER A 62 -16.92 -7.94 -2.22
N GLY A 63 -16.96 -7.44 -0.98
CA GLY A 63 -18.15 -7.50 -0.12
C GLY A 63 -19.11 -6.32 -0.29
N ASP A 64 -20.17 -6.32 0.52
CA ASP A 64 -21.21 -5.28 0.52
C ASP A 64 -20.94 -4.12 1.51
N ILE A 65 -19.69 -4.00 1.98
CA ILE A 65 -19.29 -2.97 2.93
C ILE A 65 -18.93 -1.70 2.16
N GLU A 66 -19.59 -0.58 2.49
CA GLU A 66 -19.31 0.73 1.86
C GLU A 66 -17.90 1.23 2.17
N VAL A 67 -17.44 1.10 3.41
CA VAL A 67 -16.09 1.51 3.83
C VAL A 67 -15.46 0.45 4.72
N ALA A 68 -14.35 -0.13 4.26
CA ALA A 68 -13.57 -1.10 5.02
C ALA A 68 -12.18 -0.52 5.33
N THR A 69 -11.71 -0.68 6.57
CA THR A 69 -10.36 -0.30 6.98
C THR A 69 -9.64 -1.48 7.62
N ARG A 70 -8.41 -1.78 7.20
CA ARG A 70 -7.55 -2.82 7.76
C ARG A 70 -6.11 -2.35 7.92
N HIS A 71 -5.34 -2.98 8.80
CA HIS A 71 -3.89 -2.77 8.88
C HIS A 71 -3.15 -3.76 7.98
N TYR A 72 -2.03 -3.34 7.41
CA TYR A 72 -1.11 -4.25 6.74
C TYR A 72 -0.37 -5.10 7.79
N SER A 73 -0.85 -6.30 8.08
CA SER A 73 -0.13 -7.34 8.83
C SER A 73 0.55 -8.24 7.81
N ALA A 74 1.85 -8.56 7.86
CA ALA A 74 2.53 -9.43 6.88
C ALA A 74 2.08 -10.91 6.91
N THR A 75 1.28 -11.30 7.91
CA THR A 75 1.04 -12.70 8.29
C THR A 75 -0.35 -13.23 7.88
N ASP A 76 -1.23 -12.36 7.37
CA ASP A 76 -2.69 -12.64 7.31
C ASP A 76 -3.20 -13.26 6.00
N VAL A 77 -2.35 -13.84 5.13
CA VAL A 77 -2.84 -14.54 3.91
C VAL A 77 -2.42 -16.02 3.96
N PRO A 78 -3.37 -16.98 3.92
CA PRO A 78 -3.02 -18.40 3.84
C PRO A 78 -2.26 -18.66 2.54
N ALA A 79 -1.27 -19.56 2.61
CA ALA A 79 -0.64 -20.10 1.41
C ALA A 79 -1.71 -20.69 0.49
N ALA A 80 -1.71 -20.24 -0.77
CA ALA A 80 -2.50 -20.84 -1.84
C ALA A 80 -2.07 -22.28 -2.12
#